data_AF-A0AAQ1GQ04-F1
#
_entry.id   AF-A0AAQ1GQ04-F1
#
_cell.length_a   1.000
_cell.length_b   1.000
_cell.length_c   1.000
_cell.angle_alpha   90.00
_cell.angle_beta   90.00
_cell.angle_gamma   90.00
#
_symmetry.space_group_name_H-M   'P 1'
#
loop_
_entity.id
_entity.type
_entity.pdbx_description
1 polymer ?
#
loop_
_entity_poly.entity_id
_entity_poly.type
_entity_poly.pdbx_seq_one_letter_code
_entity_poly.pdbx_strand_id
1 'polypeptide(L)' 'MTQLGLGLDLSTKRTRKREFLDEMMRVVPWSRLIALIEPHYPKGKTGRPPFPVATMLQIHFMQQWFGLSDPAMEEALYDV' A
#
# COMPACT_ATOMS: atom_id res chain seq x y z
N MET A 1 -5.82 3.93 -16.14
CA MET A 1 -5.15 4.08 -14.83
C MET A 1 -4.63 2.71 -14.48
N THR A 2 -3.32 2.50 -14.61
CA THR A 2 -2.71 1.18 -14.40
C THR A 2 -2.81 0.82 -12.92
N GLN A 3 -3.36 -0.36 -12.64
CA GLN A 3 -3.53 -0.92 -11.31
C GLN A 3 -2.17 -1.03 -10.61
N LEU A 4 -1.87 -0.08 -9.71
CA LEU A 4 -0.74 -0.16 -8.78
C LEU A 4 -1.12 -1.14 -7.67
N GLY A 5 -1.13 -2.43 -7.98
CA GLY A 5 -1.08 -3.47 -6.95
C GLY A 5 0.34 -3.54 -6.44
N LEU A 6 0.52 -3.64 -5.12
CA LEU A 6 1.82 -3.83 -4.44
C LEU A 6 2.60 -5.09 -4.86
N GLY A 7 2.22 -5.75 -5.96
CA GLY A 7 2.81 -7.01 -6.39
C GLY A 7 2.62 -8.13 -5.39
N LEU A 8 1.68 -7.97 -4.43
CA LEU A 8 1.39 -8.98 -3.43
C LEU A 8 0.72 -10.16 -4.14
N ASP A 9 1.49 -11.17 -4.51
CA ASP A 9 1.01 -12.51 -4.85
C ASP A 9 0.37 -13.16 -3.62
N LEU A 10 -0.75 -12.60 -3.19
CA LEU A 10 -1.63 -13.24 -2.25
C LEU A 10 -2.02 -14.58 -2.88
N SER A 11 -1.62 -15.68 -2.25
CA SER A 11 -1.95 -17.08 -2.60
C SER A 11 -3.20 -17.20 -3.48
N THR A 12 -3.15 -18.04 -4.52
CA THR A 12 -4.29 -18.34 -5.41
C THR A 12 -5.57 -18.76 -4.68
N LYS A 13 -5.47 -19.13 -3.39
CA LYS A 13 -6.61 -19.32 -2.49
C LYS A 13 -7.21 -17.96 -2.09
N ARG A 14 -8.51 -17.77 -2.37
CA ARG A 14 -9.28 -16.63 -1.86
C ARG A 14 -9.34 -16.66 -0.33
N THR A 15 -8.54 -15.81 0.30
CA THR A 15 -8.59 -15.57 1.74
C THR A 15 -9.44 -14.36 2.05
N ARG A 16 -10.03 -14.28 3.25
CA ARG A 16 -10.81 -13.12 3.70
C ARG A 16 -10.01 -11.81 3.61
N LYS A 17 -8.69 -11.87 3.87
CA LYS A 17 -7.79 -10.72 3.73
C LYS A 17 -7.71 -10.22 2.28
N ARG A 18 -7.64 -11.14 1.31
CA ARG A 18 -7.60 -10.80 -0.12
C ARG A 18 -8.91 -10.15 -0.58
N GLU A 19 -10.05 -10.73 -0.20
CA GLU A 19 -11.37 -10.17 -0.53
C GLU A 19 -11.55 -8.76 0.06
N PHE A 20 -11.14 -8.58 1.32
CA PHE A 20 -11.13 -7.27 1.96
C PHE A 20 -10.25 -6.25 1.21
N LEU A 21 -9.04 -6.64 0.82
CA LEU A 21 -8.15 -5.77 0.05
C LEU A 21 -8.75 -5.40 -1.32
N ASP A 22 -9.36 -6.35 -2.02
CA ASP A 22 -10.04 -6.11 -3.30
C ASP A 22 -11.22 -5.12 -3.13
N GLU A 23 -11.96 -5.21 -2.04
CA GLU A 23 -13.02 -4.26 -1.70
C GLU A 23 -12.45 -2.88 -1.40
N MET A 24 -11.42 -2.80 -0.56
CA MET A 24 -10.78 -1.53 -0.21
C MET A 24 -10.15 -0.83 -1.41
N MET A 25 -9.62 -1.58 -2.38
CA MET A 25 -9.15 -1.03 -3.65
C MET A 25 -10.25 -0.30 -4.43
N ARG A 26 -11.53 -0.67 -4.23
CA ARG A 26 -12.67 -0.05 -4.90
C ARG A 26 -13.29 1.09 -4.09
N VAL A 27 -13.40 0.93 -2.76
CA VAL A 27 -14.13 1.89 -1.93
C VAL A 27 -13.28 3.07 -1.47
N VAL A 28 -11.97 2.89 -1.33
CA VAL A 28 -11.07 3.98 -0.90
C VAL A 28 -10.82 4.93 -2.08
N PRO A 29 -10.99 6.26 -1.90
CA PRO A 29 -10.76 7.25 -2.95
C PRO A 29 -9.25 7.52 -3.15
N TRP A 30 -8.49 6.52 -3.59
CA TRP A 30 -7.02 6.57 -3.69
C TRP A 30 -6.48 7.79 -4.41
N SER A 31 -7.01 8.14 -5.58
CA SER A 31 -6.54 9.29 -6.36
C SER A 31 -6.68 10.60 -5.60
N ARG A 32 -7.77 10.77 -4.83
CA ARG A 32 -8.01 11.97 -4.03
C ARG A 32 -7.04 12.06 -2.85
N LEU A 33 -6.80 10.93 -2.18
CA LEU A 33 -5.86 10.85 -1.06
C LEU A 33 -4.42 11.09 -1.53
N ILE A 34 -4.01 10.48 -2.63
CA ILE A 34 -2.69 10.69 -3.23
C ILE A 34 -2.49 12.17 -3.57
N ALA A 35 -3.44 12.79 -4.28
CA ALA A 35 -3.35 14.20 -4.66
C ALA A 35 -3.24 15.15 -3.45
N LEU A 36 -3.85 14.78 -2.31
CA LEU A 36 -3.75 15.53 -1.07
C LEU A 36 -2.37 15.42 -0.40
N ILE A 37 -1.74 14.25 -0.50
CA ILE A 37 -0.46 13.95 0.18
C ILE A 37 0.74 14.34 -0.67
N GLU A 38 0.64 14.20 -1.99
CA GLU A 38 1.73 14.40 -2.95
C GLU A 38 2.49 15.74 -2.79
N PRO A 39 1.85 16.90 -2.51
CA PRO A 39 2.57 18.15 -2.27
C PRO A 39 3.51 18.13 -1.06
N HIS A 40 3.22 17.27 -0.08
CA HIS A 40 3.96 17.13 1.17
C HIS A 40 4.92 15.95 1.15
N TYR A 41 4.84 15.08 0.14
CA TYR A 41 5.62 13.87 0.08
C TYR A 41 7.09 14.16 -0.33
N PRO A 42 8.09 13.55 0.33
CA PRO A 42 9.49 13.79 0.00
C PRO A 42 9.77 13.42 -1.46
N LYS A 43 10.43 14.32 -2.20
CA LYS A 43 10.82 14.07 -3.60
C LYS A 43 12.21 13.44 -3.76
N GLY A 44 12.92 13.20 -2.65
CA GLY A 44 14.29 12.68 -2.65
C GLY A 44 15.28 13.67 -3.27
N LYS A 45 15.88 14.55 -2.45
CA LYS A 45 16.91 15.49 -2.92
C LYS A 45 18.31 14.88 -2.91
N THR A 46 18.54 13.91 -2.02
CA THR A 46 19.81 13.20 -1.80
C THR A 46 19.54 11.81 -1.22
N GLY A 47 20.40 10.83 -1.48
CA GLY A 47 20.28 9.46 -0.95
C GLY A 47 19.36 8.52 -1.75
N ARG A 48 18.90 7.44 -1.11
CA ARG A 48 17.97 6.47 -1.72
C ARG A 48 16.65 7.18 -2.06
N PRO A 49 16.14 7.07 -3.29
CA PRO A 49 14.87 7.70 -3.63
C PRO A 49 13.76 7.12 -2.76
N PRO A 50 12.82 7.96 -2.30
CA PRO A 50 11.66 7.49 -1.57
C PRO A 50 10.78 6.64 -2.49
N PHE A 51 10.04 5.70 -1.88
CA PHE A 51 9.03 4.93 -2.61
C PHE A 51 7.94 5.86 -3.19
N PRO A 52 7.24 5.45 -4.25
CA PRO A 52 6.10 6.21 -4.75
C PRO A 52 5.06 6.46 -3.65
N VAL A 53 4.47 7.66 -3.62
CA VAL A 53 3.46 8.05 -2.62
C VAL A 53 2.28 7.06 -2.56
N ALA A 54 1.85 6.55 -3.72
CA ALA A 54 0.77 5.57 -3.81
C ALA A 54 1.13 4.25 -3.10
N THR A 55 2.35 3.75 -3.31
CA THR A 55 2.88 2.54 -2.67
C THR A 55 2.91 2.71 -1.16
N MET A 56 3.51 3.81 -0.67
CA MET A 56 3.58 4.06 0.76
C MET A 56 2.20 4.25 1.38
N LEU A 57 1.29 4.95 0.71
CA LEU A 57 -0.07 5.14 1.22
C LEU A 57 -0.80 3.79 1.39
N GLN A 58 -0.66 2.87 0.43
CA GLN A 58 -1.24 1.53 0.54
C GLN A 58 -0.64 0.75 1.72
N ILE A 59 0.68 0.83 1.92
CA ILE A 59 1.37 0.19 3.06
C ILE A 59 0.81 0.71 4.39
N HIS A 60 0.67 2.03 4.55
CA HIS A 60 0.11 2.60 5.78
C HIS A 60 -1.33 2.15 6.01
N PHE A 61 -2.15 2.08 4.96
CA PHE A 61 -3.53 1.59 5.07
C PHE A 61 -3.56 0.12 5.48
N MET A 62 -2.69 -0.73 4.92
CA MET A 62 -2.56 -2.13 5.32
C MET A 62 -2.16 -2.28 6.80
N GLN A 63 -1.21 -1.46 7.26
CA GLN A 63 -0.84 -1.40 8.68
C GLN A 63 -2.03 -1.06 9.57
N GLN A 64 -2.82 -0.04 9.20
CA GLN A 64 -4.00 0.36 9.97
C GLN A 64 -5.10 -0.71 9.98
N TRP A 65 -5.38 -1.34 8.84
CA TRP A 65 -6.46 -2.34 8.76
C TRP A 65 -6.14 -3.66 9.45
N PHE A 66 -4.89 -4.09 9.41
CA PHE A 66 -4.49 -5.37 9.99
C PHE A 66 -3.73 -5.23 11.31
N GLY A 67 -3.57 -4.00 11.82
CA GLY A 67 -2.84 -3.73 13.07
C GLY A 67 -1.36 -4.10 12.99
N LEU A 68 -0.73 -3.94 11.82
CA LEU A 68 0.67 -4.30 11.62
C LEU A 68 1.60 -3.17 12.07
N SER A 69 2.64 -3.52 12.79
CA SER A 69 3.79 -2.64 13.03
C SER A 69 4.65 -2.53 11.77
N ASP A 70 5.63 -1.61 11.75
CA ASP A 70 6.57 -1.50 10.63
C ASP A 70 7.31 -2.82 10.35
N PRO A 71 7.91 -3.52 11.35
CA PRO A 71 8.51 -4.82 11.10
C PRO A 71 7.51 -5.87 10.63
N ALA A 72 6.31 -5.91 11.21
CA ALA A 72 5.29 -6.90 10.81
C ALA A 72 4.78 -6.67 9.39
N MET A 73 4.76 -5.41 8.94
CA MET A 73 4.42 -5.04 7.58
C MET A 73 5.53 -5.42 6.59
N GLU A 74 6.80 -5.22 6.97
CA GLU A 74 7.94 -5.66 6.17
C GLU A 74 7.93 -7.19 5.98
N GLU A 75 7.75 -7.96 7.05
CA GLU A 75 7.58 -9.42 6.97
C GLU A 75 6.39 -9.81 6.08
N ALA A 76 5.25 -9.11 6.20
CA ALA A 76 4.09 -9.35 5.36
C ALA A 76 4.30 -9.01 3.87
N LEU A 77 5.33 -8.24 3.52
CA LEU A 77 5.75 -8.01 2.13
C LEU A 77 6.72 -9.08 1.63
N TYR A 78 7.50 -9.73 2.51
CA TYR A 78 8.43 -10.80 2.16
C TYR A 78 7.76 -12.19 2.10
N ASP A 79 6.72 -12.42 2.89
CA ASP A 79 5.95 -13.68 2.96
C ASP A 79 5.03 -13.92 1.74
N VAL A 80 5.21 -13.14 0.68
CA VAL A 80 4.40 -13.12 -0.54
C VAL A 80 5.25 -13.53 -1.72
#